data_AF-A0A7W0SBZ5-F1
#
_entry.id   AF-A0A7W0SBZ5-F1
#
_cell.length_a   1.000
_cell.length_b   1.000
_cell.length_c   1.000
_cell.angle_alpha   90.00
_cell.angle_beta   90.00
_cell.angle_gamma   90.00
#
_symmetry.space_group_name_H-M   'P 1'
#
loop_
_entity.id
_entity.type
_entity.pdbx_description
1 polymer ?
#
loop_
_entity_poly.entity_id
_entity_poly.type
_entity_poly.pdbx_seq_one_letter_code
_entity_poly.pdbx_strand_id
1 'polypeptide(L)'
;MSLETAVELTGTPAEYTEGFNFNGIVATDDGADLIAVKSNTGQLFWISLDGFEITEIDLGGQALKVGDGIALDGQTLFVTRNMLGLIVPVELSDDFSSGAVGEPFTAGSLHFPTTIAQVNSCILVVNSQFDRREREPELPFTVALIAIPGGMMASQESMVRPAVEGC
;
A
#
# COMPACT_ATOMS: atom_id res chain seq x y z
N MET A 1 27.26 13.88 -2.76
CA MET A 1 25.83 14.22 -2.86
C MET A 1 25.28 14.04 -1.46
N SER A 2 24.91 15.12 -0.78
CA SER A 2 24.18 15.05 0.49
C SER A 2 22.69 15.11 0.18
N LEU A 3 21.89 14.31 0.89
CA LEU A 3 20.45 14.46 0.90
C LEU A 3 20.10 15.60 1.86
N GLU A 4 19.13 16.43 1.47
CA GLU A 4 18.60 17.52 2.30
C GLU A 4 17.18 17.17 2.72
N THR A 5 16.77 17.63 3.90
CA THR A 5 15.38 17.49 4.33
C THR A 5 14.51 18.42 3.50
N ALA A 6 13.54 17.84 2.79
CA ALA A 6 12.57 18.59 2.01
C ALA A 6 11.46 19.20 2.89
N VAL A 7 10.94 18.42 3.85
CA VAL A 7 9.84 18.81 4.75
C VAL A 7 10.00 18.18 6.13
N GLU A 8 9.65 18.92 7.18
CA GLU A 8 9.55 18.42 8.55
C GLU A 8 8.09 18.07 8.86
N LEU A 9 7.85 16.87 9.40
CA LEU A 9 6.48 16.42 9.71
C LEU A 9 5.93 17.01 11.02
N THR A 10 6.79 17.56 11.87
CA THR A 10 6.39 18.19 13.14
C THR A 10 5.59 19.45 12.86
N GLY A 11 4.42 19.62 13.50
CA GLY A 11 3.51 20.74 13.26
C GLY A 11 2.56 20.55 12.07
N THR A 12 2.63 19.42 11.37
CA THR A 12 1.75 19.08 10.23
C THR A 12 0.67 18.09 10.66
N PRO A 13 -0.39 17.85 9.86
CA PRO A 13 -1.34 16.77 10.15
C PRO A 13 -0.69 15.38 10.31
N ALA A 14 0.51 15.19 9.76
CA ALA A 14 1.30 13.95 9.78
C ALA A 14 2.25 13.83 10.99
N GLU A 15 1.98 14.49 12.13
CA GLU A 15 2.91 14.47 13.27
C GLU A 15 3.27 13.06 13.76
N TYR A 16 4.47 12.91 14.28
CA TYR A 16 4.92 11.67 14.90
C TYR A 16 4.12 11.36 16.16
N THR A 17 3.76 10.09 16.30
CA THR A 17 3.15 9.53 17.50
C THR A 17 3.94 8.33 17.99
N GLU A 18 3.64 7.80 19.18
CA GLU A 18 4.32 6.62 19.71
C GLU A 18 4.22 5.41 18.76
N GLY A 19 5.28 4.60 18.70
CA GLY A 19 5.37 3.40 17.87
C GLY A 19 5.94 3.64 16.47
N PHE A 20 5.70 2.68 15.57
CA PHE A 20 6.21 2.71 14.19
C PHE A 20 5.35 3.64 13.33
N ASN A 21 5.93 4.75 12.83
CA ASN A 21 5.20 5.79 12.10
C ASN A 21 5.10 5.47 10.60
N PHE A 22 5.67 6.29 9.72
CA PHE A 22 5.57 6.13 8.27
C PHE A 22 6.39 4.94 7.76
N ASN A 23 5.87 4.27 6.72
CA ASN A 23 6.52 3.10 6.14
C ASN A 23 6.44 3.09 4.62
N GLY A 24 5.24 2.90 4.05
CA GLY A 24 5.01 2.94 2.61
C GLY A 24 4.85 4.36 2.08
N ILE A 25 5.43 4.59 0.91
CA ILE A 25 5.30 5.82 0.13
C ILE A 25 5.26 5.50 -1.36
N VAL A 26 4.45 6.20 -2.13
CA VAL A 26 4.35 6.06 -3.58
C VAL A 26 4.10 7.43 -4.22
N ALA A 27 4.63 7.67 -5.41
CA ALA A 27 4.34 8.87 -6.17
C ALA A 27 3.10 8.66 -7.05
N THR A 28 2.38 9.74 -7.33
CA THR A 28 1.38 9.75 -8.42
C THR A 28 2.05 9.53 -9.78
N ASP A 29 1.29 9.10 -10.78
CA ASP A 29 1.82 8.79 -12.12
C ASP A 29 2.49 9.99 -12.81
N ASP A 30 2.02 11.20 -12.53
CA ASP A 30 2.60 12.45 -13.01
C ASP A 30 3.81 12.92 -12.18
N GLY A 31 4.09 12.27 -11.05
CA GLY A 31 5.16 12.58 -10.12
C GLY A 31 5.00 13.93 -9.41
N ALA A 32 3.80 14.50 -9.40
CA ALA A 32 3.52 15.79 -8.74
C ALA A 32 3.31 15.65 -7.23
N ASP A 33 2.79 14.50 -6.79
CA ASP A 33 2.43 14.28 -5.40
C ASP A 33 2.91 12.91 -4.90
N LEU A 34 2.91 12.74 -3.59
CA LEU A 34 3.18 11.48 -2.90
C LEU A 34 1.97 11.08 -2.06
N ILE A 35 1.76 9.78 -1.91
CA ILE A 35 0.87 9.19 -0.92
C ILE A 35 1.74 8.38 0.04
N ALA A 36 1.50 8.54 1.35
CA ALA A 36 2.22 7.81 2.38
C ALA A 36 1.28 7.17 3.39
N VAL A 37 1.61 5.98 3.88
CA VAL A 37 0.89 5.31 4.96
C VAL A 37 1.65 5.39 6.27
N LYS A 38 0.91 5.70 7.34
CA LYS A 38 1.43 5.73 8.71
C LYS A 38 1.01 4.45 9.45
N SER A 39 1.96 3.55 9.71
CA SER A 39 1.70 2.20 10.22
C SER A 39 0.97 2.17 11.57
N ASN A 40 1.34 3.01 12.53
CA ASN A 40 0.76 2.99 13.89
C ASN A 40 -0.71 3.45 13.92
N THR A 41 -1.06 4.52 13.20
CA THR A 41 -2.43 5.05 13.16
C THR A 41 -3.28 4.43 12.07
N GLY A 42 -2.66 4.01 10.96
CA GLY A 42 -3.34 3.49 9.78
C GLY A 42 -3.91 4.56 8.86
N GLN A 43 -3.50 5.82 9.05
CA GLN A 43 -3.90 6.94 8.21
C GLN A 43 -3.06 6.99 6.93
N LEU A 44 -3.67 7.55 5.88
CA LEU A 44 -2.99 7.90 4.64
C LEU A 44 -2.81 9.41 4.57
N PHE A 45 -1.73 9.84 3.94
CA PHE A 45 -1.43 11.25 3.75
C PHE A 45 -1.09 11.50 2.28
N TRP A 46 -1.72 12.50 1.70
CA TRP A 46 -1.33 13.11 0.44
C TRP A 46 -0.33 14.23 0.72
N ILE A 47 0.76 14.26 -0.02
CA ILE A 47 1.86 15.21 0.12
C ILE A 47 2.14 15.81 -1.25
N SER A 48 1.86 17.09 -1.43
CA SER A 48 2.21 17.74 -2.69
C SER A 48 3.71 18.01 -2.77
N LEU A 49 4.34 17.76 -3.92
CA LEU A 49 5.74 18.15 -4.13
C LEU A 49 5.87 19.62 -4.52
N ASP A 50 4.76 20.29 -4.84
CA ASP A 50 4.70 21.75 -4.90
C ASP A 50 4.48 22.30 -3.48
N GLY A 51 5.53 22.86 -2.89
CA GLY A 51 5.46 23.51 -1.59
C GLY A 51 5.32 22.60 -0.37
N PHE A 52 5.27 21.26 -0.55
CA PHE A 52 5.24 20.27 0.54
C PHE A 52 4.04 20.39 1.49
N GLU A 53 2.86 20.74 0.95
CA GLU A 53 1.61 20.64 1.70
C GLU A 53 1.30 19.17 2.03
N ILE A 54 0.87 18.91 3.27
CA ILE A 54 0.55 17.58 3.77
C ILE A 54 -0.88 17.57 4.29
N THR A 55 -1.71 16.69 3.73
CA THR A 55 -3.11 16.54 4.12
C THR A 55 -3.44 15.07 4.37
N GLU A 56 -4.25 14.79 5.39
CA GLU A 56 -4.78 13.45 5.62
C GLU A 56 -5.82 13.10 4.56
N ILE A 57 -5.74 11.89 4.02
CA ILE A 57 -6.77 11.35 3.13
C ILE A 57 -7.89 10.77 4.00
N ASP A 58 -9.11 11.30 3.90
CA ASP A 58 -10.24 10.84 4.71
C ASP A 58 -10.73 9.45 4.28
N LEU A 59 -10.57 8.47 5.16
CA LEU A 59 -11.01 7.08 4.96
C LEU A 59 -12.39 6.79 5.58
N GLY A 60 -13.16 7.81 5.93
CA GLY A 60 -14.48 7.67 6.54
C GLY A 60 -14.42 7.03 7.93
N GLY A 61 -13.37 7.34 8.71
CA GLY A 61 -13.14 6.77 10.05
C GLY A 61 -12.54 5.37 10.06
N GLN A 62 -12.21 4.80 8.89
CA GLN A 62 -11.47 3.55 8.79
C GLN A 62 -9.97 3.76 8.97
N ALA A 63 -9.24 2.71 9.35
CA ALA A 63 -7.81 2.78 9.59
C ALA A 63 -7.08 1.53 9.09
N LEU A 64 -6.01 1.75 8.34
CA LEU A 64 -5.14 0.73 7.76
C LEU A 64 -3.96 0.41 8.69
N LYS A 65 -4.24 0.20 9.99
CA LYS A 65 -3.18 -0.05 10.99
C LYS A 65 -2.27 -1.20 10.55
N VAL A 66 -1.00 -1.11 10.90
CA VAL A 66 0.07 -2.00 10.41
C VAL A 66 0.22 -2.01 8.87
N GLY A 67 -0.21 -0.92 8.22
CA GLY A 67 0.08 -0.64 6.82
C GLY A 67 1.59 -0.50 6.60
N ASP A 68 2.11 -1.15 5.57
CA ASP A 68 3.54 -1.22 5.24
C ASP A 68 3.74 -0.69 3.82
N GLY A 69 4.29 -1.48 2.88
CA GLY A 69 4.37 -1.07 1.48
C GLY A 69 3.02 -0.82 0.81
N ILE A 70 3.03 0.14 -0.11
CA ILE A 70 1.87 0.58 -0.90
C ILE A 70 2.22 0.66 -2.39
N ALA A 71 1.24 0.45 -3.26
CA ALA A 71 1.34 0.65 -4.71
C ALA A 71 0.08 1.33 -5.22
N LEU A 72 0.23 2.25 -6.17
CA LEU A 72 -0.85 3.00 -6.79
C LEU A 72 -1.02 2.55 -8.25
N ASP A 73 -2.27 2.36 -8.68
CA ASP A 73 -2.67 2.13 -10.07
C ASP A 73 -3.88 3.00 -10.39
N GLY A 74 -3.65 4.08 -11.13
CA GLY A 74 -4.64 5.15 -11.29
C GLY A 74 -5.08 5.70 -9.93
N GLN A 75 -6.33 5.45 -9.56
CA GLN A 75 -6.92 5.89 -8.29
C GLN A 75 -7.02 4.77 -7.24
N THR A 76 -6.59 3.55 -7.56
CA THR A 76 -6.64 2.42 -6.63
C THR A 76 -5.30 2.26 -5.93
N LEU A 77 -5.28 2.44 -4.61
CA LEU A 77 -4.12 2.22 -3.76
C LEU A 77 -4.19 0.86 -3.09
N PHE A 78 -3.20 0.01 -3.32
CA PHE A 78 -3.05 -1.26 -2.64
C PHE A 78 -2.12 -1.12 -1.45
N VAL A 79 -2.61 -1.44 -0.25
CA VAL A 79 -1.86 -1.33 1.01
C VAL A 79 -1.62 -2.71 1.58
N THR A 80 -0.36 -3.11 1.71
CA THR A 80 -0.01 -4.32 2.47
C THR A 80 -0.19 -4.05 3.97
N ARG A 81 -0.79 -5.01 4.69
CA ARG A 81 -0.89 -4.98 6.15
C ARG A 81 -0.08 -6.13 6.72
N ASN A 82 1.16 -5.84 7.10
CA ASN A 82 2.23 -6.81 7.28
C ASN A 82 1.88 -7.93 8.28
N MET A 83 1.63 -7.61 9.54
CA MET A 83 1.31 -8.55 10.61
C MET A 83 -0.02 -9.29 10.39
N LEU A 84 -0.87 -8.80 9.47
CA LEU A 84 -2.15 -9.41 9.15
C LEU A 84 -2.10 -10.31 7.91
N GLY A 85 -1.00 -10.29 7.15
CA GLY A 85 -0.86 -11.15 5.96
C GLY A 85 -1.95 -10.88 4.91
N LEU A 86 -2.31 -9.62 4.68
CA LEU A 86 -3.36 -9.23 3.74
C LEU A 86 -3.01 -7.94 2.99
N ILE A 87 -3.72 -7.71 1.89
CA ILE A 87 -3.66 -6.49 1.07
C ILE A 87 -5.04 -5.83 1.12
N VAL A 88 -5.09 -4.52 1.23
CA VAL A 88 -6.33 -3.74 1.24
C VAL A 88 -6.31 -2.77 0.06
N PRO A 89 -7.26 -2.87 -0.89
CA PRO A 89 -7.46 -1.83 -1.89
C PRO A 89 -8.18 -0.63 -1.26
N VAL A 90 -7.81 0.57 -1.70
CA VAL A 90 -8.46 1.83 -1.34
C VAL A 90 -8.72 2.59 -2.64
N GLU A 91 -9.97 2.84 -2.95
CA GLU A 91 -10.35 3.68 -4.08
C GLU A 91 -10.27 5.14 -3.66
N LEU A 92 -9.29 5.87 -4.16
CA LEU A 92 -9.06 7.28 -3.85
C LEU A 92 -9.96 8.18 -4.70
N SER A 93 -10.28 9.37 -4.20
CA SER A 93 -10.88 10.42 -5.02
C SER A 93 -9.87 11.01 -6.01
N ASP A 94 -10.36 11.63 -7.07
CA ASP A 94 -9.54 12.26 -8.13
C ASP A 94 -8.55 13.31 -7.58
N ASP A 95 -8.91 13.95 -6.46
CA ASP A 95 -8.11 14.96 -5.77
C ASP A 95 -7.34 14.43 -4.56
N PHE A 96 -7.34 13.11 -4.34
CA PHE A 96 -6.72 12.42 -3.21
C PHE A 96 -7.13 12.91 -1.81
N SER A 97 -8.24 13.67 -1.69
CA SER A 97 -8.73 14.17 -0.39
C SER A 97 -9.44 13.09 0.44
N SER A 98 -9.92 12.02 -0.21
CA SER A 98 -10.66 10.95 0.44
C SER A 98 -10.40 9.59 -0.21
N GLY A 99 -10.77 8.52 0.48
CA GLY A 99 -10.67 7.16 -0.05
C GLY A 99 -11.69 6.21 0.54
N ALA A 100 -12.22 5.31 -0.29
CA ALA A 100 -13.09 4.22 0.13
C ALA A 100 -12.27 2.94 0.31
N VAL A 101 -12.15 2.47 1.56
CA VAL A 101 -11.49 1.20 1.86
C VAL A 101 -12.34 0.05 1.33
N GLY A 102 -11.77 -0.73 0.42
CA GLY A 102 -12.40 -1.89 -0.20
C GLY A 102 -12.19 -3.18 0.59
N GLU A 103 -12.67 -4.28 0.02
CA GLU A 103 -12.57 -5.61 0.63
C GLU A 103 -11.11 -6.10 0.63
N PRO A 104 -10.55 -6.45 1.81
CA PRO A 104 -9.20 -6.99 1.89
C PRO A 104 -9.10 -8.37 1.26
N PHE A 105 -7.94 -8.70 0.71
CA PHE A 105 -7.66 -10.02 0.16
C PHE A 105 -6.32 -10.58 0.64
N THR A 106 -6.21 -11.92 0.59
CA THR A 106 -5.02 -12.67 1.00
C THR A 106 -4.74 -13.79 0.01
N ALA A 107 -3.57 -14.39 0.11
CA ALA A 107 -3.16 -15.56 -0.67
C ALA A 107 -2.33 -16.49 0.21
N GLY A 108 -2.31 -17.79 -0.09
CA GLY A 108 -1.49 -18.75 0.66
C GLY A 108 0.02 -18.47 0.61
N SER A 109 0.46 -17.69 -0.39
CA SER A 109 1.83 -17.21 -0.56
C SER A 109 2.12 -15.89 0.19
N LEU A 110 1.12 -15.32 0.88
CA LEU A 110 1.24 -14.08 1.63
C LEU A 110 1.50 -14.43 3.12
N HIS A 111 2.71 -14.15 3.60
CA HIS A 111 3.13 -14.54 4.95
C HIS A 111 3.38 -13.32 5.84
N PHE A 112 4.30 -12.45 5.43
CA PHE A 112 4.62 -11.21 6.15
C PHE A 112 4.94 -10.10 5.13
N PRO A 113 3.90 -9.59 4.43
CA PRO A 113 4.09 -8.67 3.32
C PRO A 113 4.59 -7.32 3.77
N THR A 114 5.67 -6.84 3.16
CA THR A 114 6.33 -5.59 3.59
C THR A 114 6.53 -4.59 2.47
N THR A 115 6.70 -5.05 1.23
CA THR A 115 6.68 -4.16 0.07
C THR A 115 5.94 -4.79 -1.08
N ILE A 116 5.45 -3.95 -1.97
CA ILE A 116 4.48 -4.28 -3.00
C ILE A 116 4.80 -3.50 -4.27
N ALA A 117 4.63 -4.13 -5.42
CA ALA A 117 4.70 -3.49 -6.73
C ALA A 117 3.67 -4.13 -7.66
N GLN A 118 2.97 -3.32 -8.46
CA GLN A 118 2.03 -3.84 -9.43
C GLN A 118 2.72 -4.19 -10.75
N VAL A 119 2.26 -5.26 -11.38
CA VAL A 119 2.64 -5.71 -12.72
C VAL A 119 1.39 -6.26 -13.42
N ASN A 120 0.93 -5.58 -14.46
CA ASN A 120 -0.34 -5.89 -15.13
C ASN A 120 -1.50 -6.00 -14.11
N SER A 121 -2.26 -7.10 -14.15
CA SER A 121 -3.35 -7.43 -13.24
C SER A 121 -2.90 -8.16 -11.97
N CYS A 122 -1.62 -8.06 -11.63
CA CYS A 122 -1.02 -8.75 -10.50
C CYS A 122 -0.13 -7.85 -9.67
N ILE A 123 0.20 -8.37 -8.50
CA ILE A 123 0.97 -7.70 -7.49
C ILE A 123 2.13 -8.60 -7.07
N LEU A 124 3.34 -8.07 -7.13
CA LEU A 124 4.53 -8.64 -6.52
C LEU A 124 4.61 -8.19 -5.07
N VAL A 125 4.84 -9.12 -4.14
CA VAL A 125 4.91 -8.83 -2.70
C VAL A 125 6.10 -9.51 -2.05
N VAL A 126 6.94 -8.76 -1.34
CA VAL A 126 8.07 -9.32 -0.58
C VAL A 126 7.63 -9.76 0.81
N ASN A 127 7.94 -11.00 1.17
CA ASN A 127 7.75 -11.55 2.50
C ASN A 127 9.03 -11.43 3.35
N SER A 128 9.11 -10.45 4.25
CA SER A 128 10.34 -10.14 5.00
C SER A 128 10.50 -10.87 6.33
N GLN A 129 9.49 -11.63 6.76
CA GLN A 129 9.53 -12.45 7.98
C GLN A 129 9.93 -11.66 9.25
N PHE A 130 9.41 -10.45 9.46
CA PHE A 130 9.74 -9.67 10.67
C PHE A 130 9.25 -10.35 11.97
N ASP A 131 8.28 -11.25 11.87
CA ASP A 131 7.87 -12.17 12.95
C ASP A 131 8.96 -13.21 13.31
N ARG A 132 10.07 -13.25 12.57
CA ARG A 132 11.17 -14.21 12.75
C ARG A 132 12.51 -13.57 13.09
N ARG A 133 12.58 -12.27 13.36
CA ARG A 133 13.87 -11.58 13.62
C ARG A 133 14.70 -12.18 14.77
N GLU A 134 14.07 -12.89 15.69
CA GLU A 134 14.71 -13.53 16.85
C GLU A 134 14.85 -15.06 16.72
N ARG A 135 14.57 -15.62 15.53
CA ARG A 135 14.65 -17.06 15.23
C ARG A 135 15.22 -17.30 13.83
N GLU A 136 15.48 -18.56 13.49
CA GLU A 136 15.97 -18.91 12.16
C GLU A 136 14.92 -18.53 11.09
N PRO A 137 15.29 -17.76 10.04
CA PRO A 137 14.39 -17.44 8.95
C PRO A 137 14.09 -18.67 8.09
N GLU A 138 12.95 -18.68 7.41
CA GLU A 138 12.69 -19.66 6.36
C GLU A 138 13.34 -19.20 5.06
N LEU A 139 14.22 -20.04 4.52
CA LEU A 139 14.89 -19.76 3.26
C LEU A 139 14.28 -20.62 2.13
N PRO A 140 14.22 -20.08 0.89
CA PRO A 140 14.57 -18.70 0.53
C PRO A 140 13.50 -17.70 0.99
N PHE A 141 13.89 -16.42 1.16
CA PHE A 141 12.91 -15.33 1.18
C PHE A 141 12.14 -15.30 -0.14
N THR A 142 10.85 -14.98 -0.08
CA THR A 142 9.96 -15.09 -1.24
C THR A 142 9.46 -13.73 -1.70
N VAL A 143 9.27 -13.64 -3.02
CA VAL A 143 8.43 -12.64 -3.66
C VAL A 143 7.21 -13.38 -4.19
N ALA A 144 6.03 -13.08 -3.65
CA ALA A 144 4.78 -13.66 -4.11
C ALA A 144 4.25 -12.87 -5.31
N LEU A 145 3.69 -13.57 -6.30
CA LEU A 145 2.92 -12.97 -7.39
C LEU A 145 1.44 -13.30 -7.15
N ILE A 146 0.61 -12.27 -6.95
CA ILE A 146 -0.78 -12.40 -6.52
C ILE A 146 -1.67 -11.71 -7.54
N ALA A 147 -2.70 -12.40 -8.05
CA ALA A 147 -3.70 -11.79 -8.91
C ALA A 147 -4.58 -10.83 -8.12
N ILE A 148 -4.86 -9.66 -8.70
CA ILE A 148 -5.80 -8.70 -8.12
C ILE A 148 -7.22 -9.25 -8.30
N PRO A 149 -7.99 -9.47 -7.22
CA PRO A 149 -9.37 -9.92 -7.34
C PRO A 149 -10.21 -8.95 -8.18
N GLY A 150 -10.92 -9.47 -9.18
CA GLY A 150 -11.76 -8.64 -10.06
C GLY A 150 -11.01 -7.92 -11.18
N GLY A 151 -9.79 -8.35 -11.53
CA GLY A 151 -8.98 -7.81 -12.63
C GLY A 151 -9.80 -7.60 -13.91
N MET A 152 -9.90 -6.32 -14.31
CA MET A 152 -10.83 -5.72 -15.27
C MET A 152 -12.30 -5.81 -14.85
N MET A 153 -12.92 -4.65 -14.59
CA MET A 153 -14.31 -4.42 -15.00
C MET A 153 -14.39 -4.47 -16.54
N ALA A 154 -14.13 -5.63 -17.13
CA ALA A 154 -14.59 -5.94 -18.46
C ALA A 154 -16.11 -6.13 -18.33
N SER A 155 -16.85 -5.34 -19.10
CA SER A 155 -18.28 -5.50 -19.36
C SER A 155 -18.68 -6.97 -19.34
N GLN A 156 -19.70 -7.30 -18.55
CA GLN A 156 -20.23 -8.65 -18.41
C GLN A 156 -20.35 -9.36 -19.77
N GLU A 157 -19.46 -10.32 -20.03
CA GLU A 157 -19.77 -11.53 -20.80
C GLU A 157 -18.63 -12.56 -20.67
N SER A 158 -19.04 -13.81 -20.48
CA SER A 158 -18.24 -15.04 -20.59
C SER A 158 -17.53 -15.55 -19.31
N MET A 159 -18.30 -16.36 -18.60
CA MET A 159 -17.85 -17.37 -17.63
C MET A 159 -17.06 -18.49 -18.35
N VAL A 160 -16.10 -19.07 -17.60
CA VAL A 160 -15.30 -20.29 -17.83
C VAL A 160 -13.92 -20.08 -18.48
N ARG A 161 -12.90 -19.78 -17.65
CA ARG A 161 -11.52 -20.31 -17.80
C ARG A 161 -10.84 -20.46 -16.43
N PRO A 162 -10.01 -21.49 -16.21
CA PRO A 162 -9.30 -21.66 -14.95
C PRO A 162 -8.20 -20.60 -14.83
N ALA A 163 -8.15 -19.92 -13.68
CA ALA A 163 -7.02 -19.09 -13.30
C ALA A 163 -5.80 -20.00 -13.11
N VAL A 164 -4.82 -19.92 -14.00
CA VAL A 164 -3.42 -19.50 -13.78
C VAL A 164 -2.66 -19.73 -15.10
N GLU A 165 -2.68 -18.75 -16.01
CA GLU A 165 -1.57 -18.51 -16.95
C GLU A 165 -1.54 -17.01 -17.22
N GLY A 166 -0.49 -16.34 -16.74
CA GLY A 166 -0.26 -14.93 -16.97
C GLY A 166 -1.03 -14.02 -16.01
N CYS A 167 -0.29 -13.42 -15.10
CA CYS A 167 -0.34 -11.96 -15.08
C CYS A 167 0.20 -11.46 -16.44
#